data_AF-A0A1W6P303-F1
#
_entry.id   AF-A0A1W6P303-F1
#
_cell.length_a   1.000
_cell.length_b   1.000
_cell.length_c   1.000
_cell.angle_alpha   90.00
_cell.angle_beta   90.00
_cell.angle_gamma   90.00
#
_symmetry.space_group_name_H-M   'P 1'
#
loop_
_entity.id
_entity.type
_entity.pdbx_description
1 polymer ?
#
loop_
_entity_poly.entity_id
_entity_poly.type
_entity_poly.pdbx_seq_one_letter_code
_entity_poly.pdbx_strand_id
1 'polypeptide(L)'
;MAMDAGFSRQIMKQSIGLMTRNWKQALAVSVGPIVIGVVAVFALMYASGLDIGTLAQLSRGNADAAAVPALASLALLAALAVVVAISAWIAVAWHRFILREEYPGLLPSVQGKLLGSYVLRTMVMSLVLVLVIFVANLFVGLIMAGLATFLPGLLVGSLGGFVLGLIFTWVWLRIGLVLPAAAVGQKMSMLESWRITKPLAEQVLVISAMFMAINIALELVLSLFAGFAIFSLVISLCTAWFMMMLGLCLPTTLYGVMIEGRELPRD
;
A
#
# COMPACT_ATOMS: atom_id res chain seq x y z
N MET A 1 2.37 -20.79 22.57
CA MET A 1 2.30 -19.42 23.10
C MET A 1 0.90 -18.91 22.78
N ALA A 2 0.04 -18.72 23.79
CA ALA A 2 -1.30 -18.17 23.55
C ALA A 2 -1.13 -16.73 23.07
N MET A 3 -1.57 -16.45 21.84
CA MET A 3 -1.36 -15.14 21.21
C MET A 3 -2.55 -14.25 21.53
N ASP A 4 -2.46 -13.59 22.68
CA ASP A 4 -3.45 -12.63 23.16
C ASP A 4 -3.45 -11.33 22.32
N ALA A 5 -4.36 -10.42 22.65
CA ALA A 5 -4.50 -9.11 22.01
C ALA A 5 -3.18 -8.27 21.99
N GLY A 6 -2.21 -8.62 22.84
CA GLY A 6 -0.87 -8.03 22.86
C GLY A 6 -0.08 -8.30 21.58
N PHE A 7 -0.28 -9.44 20.91
CA PHE A 7 0.48 -9.76 19.70
C PHE A 7 0.22 -8.77 18.56
N SER A 8 -1.05 -8.45 18.26
CA SER A 8 -1.40 -7.49 17.20
C SER A 8 -0.81 -6.11 17.47
N ARG A 9 -0.86 -5.68 18.74
CA ARG A 9 -0.27 -4.42 19.20
C ARG A 9 1.25 -4.43 19.04
N GLN A 10 1.92 -5.53 19.39
CA GLN A 10 3.37 -5.67 19.26
C GLN A 10 3.81 -5.65 17.79
N ILE A 11 3.09 -6.33 16.88
CA ILE A 11 3.37 -6.25 15.43
C ILE A 11 3.21 -4.83 14.91
N MET A 12 2.14 -4.12 15.31
CA MET A 12 1.92 -2.74 14.90
C MET A 12 3.01 -1.80 15.46
N LYS A 13 3.32 -1.89 16.75
CA LYS A 13 4.38 -1.14 17.42
C LYS A 13 5.73 -1.39 16.77
N GLN A 14 6.05 -2.65 16.46
CA GLN A 14 7.28 -3.03 15.79
C GLN A 14 7.32 -2.46 14.37
N SER A 15 6.24 -2.55 13.60
CA SER A 15 6.19 -2.04 12.21
C SER A 15 6.37 -0.52 12.15
N ILE A 16 5.72 0.23 13.05
CA ILE A 16 5.95 1.68 13.20
C ILE A 16 7.38 1.95 13.69
N GLY A 17 7.88 1.12 14.61
CA GLY A 17 9.23 1.19 15.14
C GLY A 17 10.31 0.99 14.09
N LEU A 18 10.12 0.08 13.12
CA LEU A 18 11.07 -0.16 12.02
C LEU A 18 11.29 1.11 11.21
N MET A 19 10.22 1.83 10.87
CA MET A 19 10.31 3.07 10.11
C MET A 19 10.86 4.22 10.95
N THR A 20 10.37 4.41 12.17
CA THR A 20 10.77 5.57 13.01
C THR A 20 12.21 5.48 13.50
N ARG A 21 12.68 4.28 13.85
CA ARG A 21 14.07 4.06 14.28
C ARG A 21 15.07 4.12 13.12
N ASN A 22 14.63 3.77 11.91
CA ASN A 22 15.44 3.79 10.70
C ASN A 22 15.00 4.88 9.70
N TRP A 23 14.56 6.04 10.20
CA TRP A 23 13.95 7.08 9.37
C TRP A 23 14.90 7.59 8.26
N LYS A 24 16.21 7.65 8.53
CA LYS A 24 17.21 8.04 7.52
C LYS A 24 17.25 7.04 6.38
N GLN A 25 17.23 5.75 6.69
CA GLN A 25 17.23 4.68 5.71
C GLN A 25 15.88 4.62 4.97
N ALA A 26 14.77 4.86 5.67
CA ALA A 26 13.45 4.98 5.05
C ALA A 26 13.43 6.09 3.99
N LEU A 27 14.01 7.26 4.28
CA LEU A 27 14.16 8.33 3.29
C LEU A 27 15.14 7.94 2.17
N ALA A 28 16.28 7.35 2.50
CA ALA A 28 17.27 6.92 1.51
C ALA A 28 16.73 5.90 0.51
N VAL A 29 15.88 4.95 0.94
CA VAL A 29 15.26 3.98 0.02
C VAL A 29 14.15 4.57 -0.84
N SER A 30 13.52 5.66 -0.42
CA SER A 30 12.26 6.13 -1.02
C SER A 30 12.40 7.44 -1.79
N VAL A 31 13.06 8.45 -1.24
CA VAL A 31 13.05 9.82 -1.80
C VAL A 31 13.66 9.86 -3.20
N GLY A 32 14.85 9.26 -3.38
CA GLY A 32 15.52 9.22 -4.69
C GLY A 32 14.66 8.56 -5.77
N PRO A 33 14.20 7.31 -5.57
CA PRO A 33 13.28 6.65 -6.49
C PRO A 33 11.98 7.42 -6.73
N ILE A 34 11.37 8.03 -5.70
CA ILE A 34 10.15 8.85 -5.85
C ILE A 34 10.42 10.04 -6.77
N VAL A 35 11.50 10.79 -6.57
CA VAL A 35 11.85 11.94 -7.41
C VAL A 35 12.05 11.50 -8.87
N ILE A 36 12.75 10.39 -9.10
CA ILE A 36 12.91 9.82 -10.44
C ILE A 36 11.55 9.47 -11.06
N GLY A 37 10.67 8.82 -10.31
CA GLY A 37 9.32 8.46 -10.75
C GLY A 37 8.47 9.67 -11.10
N VAL A 38 8.48 10.70 -10.24
CA VAL A 38 7.77 11.96 -10.46
C VAL A 38 8.26 12.62 -11.74
N VAL A 39 9.56 12.81 -11.91
CA VAL A 39 10.15 13.41 -13.12
C VAL A 39 9.77 12.62 -14.38
N ALA A 40 9.83 11.29 -14.33
CA ALA A 40 9.44 10.44 -15.45
C ALA A 40 7.95 10.56 -15.81
N VAL A 41 7.05 10.60 -14.81
CA VAL A 41 5.61 10.79 -15.04
C VAL A 41 5.34 12.16 -15.64
N PHE A 42 5.94 13.24 -15.11
CA PHE A 42 5.79 14.58 -15.66
C PHE A 42 6.33 14.68 -17.10
N ALA A 43 7.45 14.03 -17.40
CA ALA A 43 8.00 13.98 -18.75
C ALA A 43 7.05 13.27 -19.74
N LEU A 44 6.44 12.15 -19.32
CA LEU A 44 5.44 11.43 -20.13
C LEU A 44 4.18 12.28 -20.38
N MET A 45 3.70 12.98 -19.36
CA MET A 45 2.56 13.89 -19.49
C MET A 45 2.86 15.04 -20.46
N TYR A 46 4.02 15.68 -20.29
CA TYR A 46 4.47 16.75 -21.19
C TYR A 46 4.60 16.28 -22.64
N ALA A 47 5.24 15.12 -22.86
CA ALA A 47 5.44 14.55 -24.20
C ALA A 47 4.15 14.10 -24.89
N SER A 48 3.11 13.76 -24.13
CA SER A 48 1.81 13.34 -24.67
C SER A 48 0.81 14.48 -24.84
N GLY A 49 1.15 15.70 -24.41
CA GLY A 49 0.24 16.84 -24.40
C GLY A 49 -0.90 16.71 -23.37
N LEU A 50 -0.78 15.79 -22.40
CA LEU A 50 -1.77 15.61 -21.34
C LEU A 50 -1.59 16.69 -20.28
N ASP A 51 -2.55 17.60 -20.18
CA ASP A 51 -2.55 18.64 -19.17
C ASP A 51 -3.18 18.17 -17.85
N ILE A 52 -2.91 18.92 -16.78
CA ILE A 52 -3.42 18.63 -15.43
C ILE A 52 -4.94 18.76 -15.39
N GLY A 53 -5.53 19.65 -16.19
CA GLY A 53 -6.97 19.85 -16.29
C GLY A 53 -7.69 18.60 -16.78
N THR A 54 -7.23 18.02 -17.89
CA THR A 54 -7.78 16.77 -18.44
C THR A 54 -7.58 15.61 -17.46
N LEU A 55 -6.41 15.51 -16.83
CA LEU A 55 -6.16 14.48 -15.81
C LEU A 55 -7.14 14.59 -14.64
N ALA A 56 -7.42 15.80 -14.16
CA ALA A 56 -8.35 16.04 -13.06
C ALA A 56 -9.82 15.76 -13.44
N GLN A 57 -10.18 15.88 -14.72
CA GLN A 57 -11.49 15.48 -15.22
C GLN A 57 -11.60 13.95 -15.34
N LEU A 58 -10.55 13.29 -15.86
CA LEU A 58 -10.44 11.84 -15.93
C LEU A 58 -10.52 11.19 -14.55
N SER A 59 -9.79 11.74 -13.56
CA SER A 59 -9.81 11.22 -12.19
C SER A 59 -11.18 11.33 -11.52
N ARG A 60 -12.01 12.29 -11.94
CA ARG A 60 -13.38 12.46 -11.44
C ARG A 60 -14.41 11.62 -12.20
N GLY A 61 -14.01 10.89 -13.24
CA GLY A 61 -14.92 10.16 -14.12
C GLY A 61 -15.80 11.07 -14.98
N ASN A 62 -15.41 12.34 -15.12
CA ASN A 62 -16.18 13.37 -15.84
C ASN A 62 -15.66 13.64 -17.25
N ALA A 63 -14.53 13.03 -17.63
CA ALA A 63 -13.98 13.18 -18.96
C ALA A 63 -14.65 12.20 -19.94
N ASP A 64 -14.94 12.68 -21.13
CA ASP A 64 -15.32 11.82 -22.24
C ASP A 64 -14.10 10.97 -22.64
N ALA A 65 -14.17 9.66 -22.40
CA ALA A 65 -13.06 8.74 -22.68
C ALA A 65 -12.66 8.76 -24.18
N ALA A 66 -13.61 9.10 -25.07
CA ALA A 66 -13.36 9.24 -26.50
C ALA A 66 -12.57 10.52 -26.86
N ALA A 67 -12.54 11.51 -25.97
CA ALA A 67 -11.81 12.76 -26.16
C ALA A 67 -10.34 12.68 -25.75
N VAL A 68 -9.89 11.57 -25.12
CA VAL A 68 -8.50 11.38 -24.73
C VAL A 68 -7.68 10.91 -25.93
N PRO A 69 -6.66 11.67 -26.38
CA PRO A 69 -5.81 11.25 -27.50
C PRO A 69 -5.14 9.89 -27.24
N ALA A 70 -4.99 9.05 -28.27
CA ALA A 70 -4.37 7.73 -28.13
C ALA A 70 -2.96 7.79 -27.50
N LEU A 71 -2.19 8.82 -27.83
CA LEU A 71 -0.86 9.06 -27.24
C LEU A 71 -0.93 9.36 -25.74
N ALA A 72 -1.96 10.08 -25.28
CA ALA A 72 -2.20 10.34 -23.86
C ALA A 72 -2.60 9.07 -23.10
N SER A 73 -3.42 8.21 -23.71
CA SER A 73 -3.75 6.89 -23.15
C SER A 73 -2.52 5.99 -22.98
N LEU A 74 -1.63 5.97 -23.98
CA LEU A 74 -0.34 5.27 -23.89
C LEU A 74 0.57 5.86 -22.81
N ALA A 75 0.60 7.19 -22.67
CA ALA A 75 1.37 7.85 -21.63
C ALA A 75 0.85 7.54 -20.22
N LEU A 76 -0.46 7.40 -20.03
CA LEU A 76 -1.06 6.97 -18.76
C LEU A 76 -0.66 5.53 -18.41
N LEU A 77 -0.67 4.61 -19.38
CA LEU A 77 -0.19 3.24 -19.18
C LEU A 77 1.30 3.20 -18.85
N ALA A 78 2.12 4.01 -19.54
CA ALA A 78 3.54 4.14 -19.24
C ALA A 78 3.78 4.73 -17.84
N ALA A 79 3.00 5.74 -17.44
CA ALA A 79 3.07 6.34 -16.11
C ALA A 79 2.72 5.32 -15.03
N LEU A 80 1.69 4.49 -15.23
CA LEU A 80 1.36 3.39 -14.34
C LEU A 80 2.52 2.39 -14.22
N ALA A 81 3.15 2.01 -15.34
CA ALA A 81 4.30 1.12 -15.33
C ALA A 81 5.49 1.72 -14.55
N VAL A 82 5.75 3.02 -14.72
CA VAL A 82 6.77 3.75 -13.93
C VAL A 82 6.44 3.71 -12.43
N VAL A 83 5.20 4.02 -12.04
CA VAL A 83 4.78 4.01 -10.62
C VAL A 83 4.94 2.61 -10.02
N VAL A 84 4.56 1.56 -10.74
CA VAL A 84 4.73 0.17 -10.28
C VAL A 84 6.22 -0.18 -10.13
N ALA A 85 7.06 0.19 -11.10
CA ALA A 85 8.49 -0.08 -11.06
C ALA A 85 9.18 0.66 -9.89
N ILE A 86 8.86 1.93 -9.67
CA ILE A 86 9.40 2.73 -8.56
C ILE A 86 8.93 2.17 -7.21
N SER A 87 7.64 1.85 -7.07
CA SER A 87 7.09 1.28 -5.84
C SER A 87 7.75 -0.07 -5.50
N ALA A 88 7.96 -0.92 -6.51
CA ALA A 88 8.68 -2.18 -6.36
C ALA A 88 10.15 -1.98 -6.01
N TRP A 89 10.81 -0.95 -6.56
CA TRP A 89 12.20 -0.63 -6.25
C TRP A 89 12.35 -0.22 -4.78
N ILE A 90 11.49 0.67 -4.30
CA ILE A 90 11.45 1.10 -2.90
C ILE A 90 11.17 -0.10 -1.99
N ALA A 91 10.18 -0.92 -2.33
CA ALA A 91 9.81 -2.08 -1.52
C ALA A 91 10.93 -3.11 -1.43
N VAL A 92 11.56 -3.48 -2.55
CA VAL A 92 12.66 -4.44 -2.57
C VAL A 92 13.85 -3.93 -1.75
N ALA A 93 14.21 -2.65 -1.92
CA ALA A 93 15.29 -2.03 -1.15
C ALA A 93 14.98 -2.03 0.35
N TRP A 94 13.75 -1.66 0.73
CA TRP A 94 13.32 -1.66 2.13
C TRP A 94 13.33 -3.06 2.75
N HIS A 95 12.73 -4.04 2.08
CA HIS A 95 12.67 -5.42 2.56
C HIS A 95 14.08 -6.01 2.75
N ARG A 96 15.01 -5.78 1.81
CA ARG A 96 16.40 -6.25 1.95
C ARG A 96 17.16 -5.51 3.03
N PHE A 97 16.96 -4.20 3.20
CA PHE A 97 17.55 -3.46 4.30
C PHE A 97 17.13 -4.07 5.65
N ILE A 98 15.84 -4.29 5.87
CA ILE A 98 15.35 -4.82 7.15
C ILE A 98 15.71 -6.30 7.33
N LEU A 99 15.56 -7.12 6.29
CA LEU A 99 15.70 -8.57 6.41
C LEU A 99 17.13 -9.07 6.23
N ARG A 100 17.95 -8.38 5.43
CA ARG A 100 19.32 -8.76 5.07
C ARG A 100 20.38 -7.76 5.53
N GLU A 101 19.99 -6.70 6.24
CA GLU A 101 20.89 -5.64 6.71
C GLU A 101 21.67 -4.97 5.57
N GLU A 102 21.07 -4.90 4.38
CA GLU A 102 21.68 -4.24 3.24
C GLU A 102 21.39 -2.74 3.26
N TYR A 103 22.36 -1.99 3.78
CA TYR A 103 22.22 -0.56 3.94
C TYR A 103 22.12 0.16 2.59
N PRO A 104 21.07 0.98 2.38
CA PRO A 104 20.93 1.75 1.16
C PRO A 104 21.96 2.89 1.11
N GLY A 105 22.53 3.12 -0.06
CA GLY A 105 23.20 4.38 -0.37
C GLY A 105 22.20 5.52 -0.60
N LEU A 106 22.67 6.66 -1.14
CA LEU A 106 21.79 7.78 -1.53
C LEU A 106 20.74 7.37 -2.57
N LEU A 107 21.06 6.40 -3.42
CA LEU A 107 20.16 5.71 -4.32
C LEU A 107 20.33 4.20 -4.09
N PRO A 108 19.25 3.45 -3.84
CA PRO A 108 19.34 2.00 -3.68
C PRO A 108 19.80 1.32 -4.96
N SER A 109 20.55 0.23 -4.85
CA SER A 109 20.94 -0.55 -6.02
C SER A 109 19.72 -1.17 -6.71
N VAL A 110 19.69 -1.12 -8.05
CA VAL A 110 18.62 -1.75 -8.83
C VAL A 110 18.93 -3.24 -8.98
N GLN A 111 18.07 -4.08 -8.43
CA GLN A 111 18.25 -5.53 -8.45
C GLN A 111 17.31 -6.17 -9.47
N GLY A 112 17.63 -6.00 -10.76
CA GLY A 112 16.69 -6.26 -11.87
C GLY A 112 15.93 -7.59 -11.80
N LYS A 113 16.60 -8.70 -11.46
CA LYS A 113 15.96 -10.02 -11.33
C LYS A 113 14.93 -10.07 -10.19
N LEU A 114 15.27 -9.50 -9.04
CA LEU A 114 14.39 -9.48 -7.86
C LEU A 114 13.26 -8.47 -8.05
N LEU A 115 13.55 -7.33 -8.66
CA LEU A 115 12.57 -6.32 -9.04
C LEU A 115 11.50 -6.90 -9.96
N GLY A 116 11.89 -7.60 -11.03
CA GLY A 116 10.95 -8.24 -11.96
C GLY A 116 10.09 -9.30 -11.26
N SER A 117 10.68 -10.14 -10.41
CA SER A 117 9.91 -11.11 -9.62
C SER A 117 8.95 -10.44 -8.63
N TYR A 118 9.33 -9.30 -8.05
CA TYR A 118 8.51 -8.55 -7.11
C TYR A 118 7.33 -7.90 -7.81
N VAL A 119 7.57 -7.25 -8.96
CA VAL A 119 6.52 -6.66 -9.81
C VAL A 119 5.51 -7.72 -10.23
N LEU A 120 5.97 -8.87 -10.73
CA LEU A 120 5.07 -9.95 -11.16
C LEU A 120 4.21 -10.47 -10.00
N ARG A 121 4.80 -10.69 -8.82
CA ARG A 121 4.04 -11.13 -7.64
C ARG A 121 3.04 -10.09 -7.18
N THR A 122 3.42 -8.80 -7.22
CA THR A 122 2.51 -7.70 -6.90
C THR A 122 1.36 -7.64 -7.90
N MET A 123 1.61 -7.78 -9.21
CA MET A 123 0.56 -7.82 -10.24
C MET A 123 -0.42 -8.97 -10.04
N VAL A 124 0.08 -10.20 -9.83
CA VAL A 124 -0.79 -11.36 -9.57
C VAL A 124 -1.58 -11.16 -8.27
N MET A 125 -0.95 -10.58 -7.24
CA MET A 125 -1.58 -10.32 -5.95
C MET A 125 -2.69 -9.28 -6.09
N SER A 126 -2.44 -8.20 -6.83
CA SER A 126 -3.43 -7.19 -7.16
C SER A 126 -4.61 -7.78 -7.92
N LEU A 127 -4.39 -8.69 -8.88
CA LEU A 127 -5.48 -9.35 -9.59
C LEU A 127 -6.37 -10.18 -8.66
N VAL A 128 -5.75 -10.94 -7.74
CA VAL A 128 -6.48 -11.70 -6.71
C VAL A 128 -7.27 -10.76 -5.80
N LEU A 129 -6.66 -9.66 -5.34
CA LEU A 129 -7.32 -8.69 -4.47
C LEU A 129 -8.48 -7.97 -5.17
N VAL A 130 -8.33 -7.61 -6.45
CA VAL A 130 -9.41 -7.03 -7.25
C VAL A 130 -10.59 -7.98 -7.34
N LEU A 131 -10.35 -9.28 -7.59
CA LEU A 131 -11.41 -10.28 -7.63
C LEU A 131 -12.12 -10.42 -6.27
N VAL A 132 -11.35 -10.50 -5.18
CA VAL A 132 -11.91 -10.58 -3.81
C VAL A 132 -12.77 -9.37 -3.50
N ILE A 133 -12.28 -8.16 -3.79
CA ILE A 133 -13.02 -6.92 -3.52
C ILE A 133 -14.21 -6.75 -4.44
N PHE A 134 -14.13 -7.16 -5.70
CA PHE A 134 -15.27 -7.17 -6.60
C PHE A 134 -16.42 -8.02 -6.03
N VAL A 135 -16.11 -9.24 -5.58
CA VAL A 135 -17.10 -10.13 -4.95
C VAL A 135 -17.61 -9.55 -3.63
N ALA A 136 -16.71 -9.06 -2.76
CA ALA A 136 -17.10 -8.46 -1.49
C ALA A 136 -18.01 -7.23 -1.68
N ASN A 137 -17.74 -6.41 -2.70
CA ASN A 137 -18.52 -5.22 -3.02
C ASN A 137 -19.95 -5.56 -3.46
N LEU A 138 -20.19 -6.69 -4.12
CA LEU A 138 -21.57 -7.13 -4.41
C LEU A 138 -22.38 -7.37 -3.13
N PHE A 139 -21.80 -8.08 -2.16
CA PHE A 139 -22.47 -8.38 -0.89
C PHE A 139 -22.59 -7.15 0.01
N VAL A 140 -21.50 -6.41 0.19
CA VAL A 140 -21.49 -5.18 0.99
C VAL A 140 -22.42 -4.16 0.36
N GLY A 141 -22.40 -3.97 -0.95
CA GLY A 141 -23.28 -3.06 -1.66
C GLY A 141 -24.75 -3.39 -1.46
N LEU A 142 -25.13 -4.67 -1.51
CA LEU A 142 -26.51 -5.10 -1.25
C LEU A 142 -26.96 -4.77 0.18
N ILE A 143 -26.12 -5.07 1.17
CA ILE A 143 -26.40 -4.75 2.58
C ILE A 143 -26.51 -3.24 2.78
N MET A 144 -25.57 -2.48 2.21
CA MET A 144 -25.51 -1.03 2.34
C MET A 144 -26.70 -0.35 1.64
N ALA A 145 -27.17 -0.86 0.51
CA ALA A 145 -28.37 -0.36 -0.16
C ALA A 145 -29.62 -0.51 0.72
N GLY A 146 -29.76 -1.61 1.46
CA GLY A 146 -30.83 -1.76 2.45
C GLY A 146 -30.73 -0.72 3.57
N LEU A 147 -29.53 -0.53 4.14
CA LEU A 147 -29.31 0.45 5.20
C LEU A 147 -29.51 1.91 4.74
N ALA A 148 -29.30 2.21 3.45
CA ALA A 148 -29.52 3.54 2.87
C ALA A 148 -30.98 4.02 2.94
N THR A 149 -31.92 3.12 3.18
CA THR A 149 -33.33 3.48 3.42
C THR A 149 -33.57 4.09 4.80
N PHE A 150 -32.65 3.88 5.76
CA PHE A 150 -32.79 4.31 7.15
C PHE A 150 -31.69 5.28 7.61
N LEU A 151 -30.53 5.28 6.95
CA LEU A 151 -29.35 6.03 7.36
C LEU A 151 -28.93 7.07 6.30
N PRO A 152 -28.27 8.17 6.70
CA PRO A 152 -27.70 9.13 5.75
C PRO A 152 -26.70 8.45 4.80
N GLY A 153 -26.77 8.79 3.51
CA GLY A 153 -25.92 8.20 2.48
C GLY A 153 -24.41 8.32 2.77
N LEU A 154 -23.98 9.42 3.38
CA LEU A 154 -22.58 9.61 3.79
C LEU A 154 -22.13 8.56 4.82
N LEU A 155 -22.99 8.24 5.80
CA LEU A 155 -22.69 7.24 6.82
C LEU A 155 -22.63 5.85 6.20
N VAL A 156 -23.59 5.52 5.33
CA VAL A 156 -23.64 4.24 4.62
C VAL A 156 -22.40 4.05 3.73
N GLY A 157 -22.03 5.06 2.95
CA GLY A 157 -20.82 5.02 2.11
C GLY A 157 -19.54 4.84 2.93
N SER A 158 -19.44 5.55 4.07
CA SER A 158 -18.28 5.44 4.97
C SER A 158 -18.17 4.05 5.61
N LEU A 159 -19.29 3.48 6.06
CA LEU A 159 -19.33 2.12 6.62
C LEU A 159 -19.01 1.06 5.57
N GLY A 160 -19.59 1.18 4.36
CA GLY A 160 -19.29 0.30 3.24
C GLY A 160 -17.81 0.34 2.85
N GLY A 161 -17.25 1.55 2.72
CA GLY A 161 -15.82 1.76 2.44
C GLY A 161 -14.92 1.19 3.54
N PHE A 162 -15.30 1.36 4.81
CA PHE A 162 -14.57 0.78 5.94
C PHE A 162 -14.56 -0.75 5.89
N VAL A 163 -15.71 -1.39 5.67
CA VAL A 163 -15.81 -2.85 5.57
C VAL A 163 -14.97 -3.38 4.40
N LEU A 164 -15.05 -2.75 3.23
CA LEU A 164 -14.27 -3.15 2.06
C LEU A 164 -12.77 -2.96 2.27
N GLY A 165 -12.35 -1.83 2.86
CA GLY A 165 -10.95 -1.59 3.21
C GLY A 165 -10.42 -2.60 4.24
N LEU A 166 -11.28 -3.06 5.16
CA LEU A 166 -10.90 -4.04 6.16
C LEU A 166 -10.68 -5.41 5.53
N ILE A 167 -11.60 -5.83 4.65
CA ILE A 167 -11.47 -7.06 3.87
C ILE A 167 -10.21 -7.00 3.00
N PHE A 168 -9.98 -5.88 2.31
CA PHE A 168 -8.80 -5.68 1.47
C PHE A 168 -7.52 -5.86 2.27
N THR A 169 -7.36 -5.10 3.35
CA THR A 169 -6.14 -5.09 4.16
C THR A 169 -5.91 -6.44 4.82
N TRP A 170 -6.99 -7.09 5.28
CA TRP A 170 -6.93 -8.42 5.87
C TRP A 170 -6.41 -9.45 4.88
N VAL A 171 -7.00 -9.54 3.68
CA VAL A 171 -6.55 -10.48 2.65
C VAL A 171 -5.14 -10.14 2.18
N TRP A 172 -4.85 -8.84 1.99
CA TRP A 172 -3.54 -8.35 1.56
C TRP A 172 -2.44 -8.75 2.56
N LEU A 173 -2.63 -8.61 3.87
CA LEU A 173 -1.66 -9.05 4.88
C LEU A 173 -1.49 -10.57 4.93
N ARG A 174 -2.56 -11.33 4.69
CA ARG A 174 -2.55 -12.80 4.72
C ARG A 174 -1.74 -13.43 3.58
N ILE A 175 -1.80 -12.83 2.39
CA ILE A 175 -1.02 -13.27 1.22
C ILE A 175 0.27 -12.47 1.03
N GLY A 176 0.44 -11.38 1.79
CA GLY A 176 1.47 -10.38 1.61
C GLY A 176 2.89 -10.84 1.95
N LEU A 177 3.08 -11.95 2.66
CA LEU A 177 4.42 -12.52 2.93
C LEU A 177 5.17 -12.88 1.64
N VAL A 178 4.44 -13.06 0.54
CA VAL A 178 4.99 -13.33 -0.78
C VAL A 178 5.89 -12.20 -1.28
N LEU A 179 5.66 -10.96 -0.83
CA LEU A 179 6.37 -9.75 -1.23
C LEU A 179 7.78 -9.67 -0.60
N PRO A 180 7.96 -9.69 0.74
CA PRO A 180 9.28 -9.75 1.35
C PRO A 180 10.03 -11.01 0.91
N ALA A 181 9.36 -12.17 0.79
CA ALA A 181 9.97 -13.38 0.24
C ALA A 181 10.59 -13.14 -1.15
N ALA A 182 9.87 -12.45 -2.04
CA ALA A 182 10.36 -12.10 -3.37
C ALA A 182 11.58 -11.19 -3.32
N ALA A 183 11.52 -10.16 -2.47
CA ALA A 183 12.57 -9.18 -2.32
C ALA A 183 13.88 -9.81 -1.81
N VAL A 184 13.80 -10.84 -0.95
CA VAL A 184 14.97 -11.56 -0.44
C VAL A 184 15.35 -12.79 -1.27
N GLY A 185 14.74 -12.97 -2.45
CA GLY A 185 15.05 -14.05 -3.39
C GLY A 185 14.48 -15.43 -3.03
N GLN A 186 13.57 -15.52 -2.06
CA GLN A 186 12.90 -16.76 -1.69
C GLN A 186 11.64 -17.01 -2.55
N LYS A 187 11.38 -18.29 -2.81
CA LYS A 187 10.15 -18.75 -3.45
C LYS A 187 9.09 -18.97 -2.39
N MET A 188 7.94 -18.34 -2.57
CA MET A 188 6.77 -18.52 -1.73
C MET A 188 5.53 -18.35 -2.60
N SER A 189 4.51 -19.17 -2.39
CA SER A 189 3.21 -19.01 -3.05
C SER A 189 2.22 -18.23 -2.18
N MET A 190 1.17 -17.63 -2.77
CA MET A 190 0.13 -16.95 -1.99
C MET A 190 -0.66 -17.92 -1.10
N LEU A 191 -0.89 -19.15 -1.57
CA LEU A 191 -1.56 -20.18 -0.78
C LEU A 191 -0.70 -20.61 0.43
N GLU A 192 0.62 -20.69 0.25
CA GLU A 192 1.56 -20.93 1.34
C GLU A 192 1.53 -19.80 2.37
N SER A 193 1.62 -18.53 1.92
CA SER A 193 1.45 -17.36 2.81
C SER A 193 0.13 -17.42 3.58
N TRP A 194 -0.97 -17.77 2.92
CA TRP A 194 -2.29 -17.92 3.54
C TRP A 194 -2.32 -19.04 4.59
N ARG A 195 -1.66 -20.18 4.33
CA ARG A 195 -1.58 -21.30 5.27
C ARG A 195 -0.73 -20.95 6.48
N ILE A 196 0.42 -20.31 6.27
CA ILE A 196 1.34 -19.87 7.34
C ILE A 196 0.66 -18.85 8.24
N THR A 197 -0.08 -17.89 7.66
CA THR A 197 -0.81 -16.89 8.44
C THR A 197 -2.04 -17.45 9.12
N LYS A 198 -2.58 -18.63 8.74
CA LYS A 198 -3.86 -19.22 9.23
C LYS A 198 -4.03 -19.15 10.75
N PRO A 199 -3.05 -19.54 11.57
CA PRO A 199 -3.19 -19.48 13.03
C PRO A 199 -3.39 -18.07 13.58
N LEU A 200 -3.02 -17.04 12.82
CA LEU A 200 -3.06 -15.62 13.20
C LEU A 200 -4.15 -14.83 12.50
N ALA A 201 -5.17 -15.50 11.91
CA ALA A 201 -6.18 -14.85 11.09
C ALA A 201 -6.90 -13.71 11.82
N GLU A 202 -7.25 -13.92 13.08
CA GLU A 202 -7.92 -12.94 13.94
C GLU A 202 -6.98 -11.79 14.31
N GLN A 203 -5.74 -12.09 14.66
CA GLN A 203 -4.73 -11.07 14.98
C GLN A 203 -4.44 -10.19 13.77
N VAL A 204 -4.35 -10.77 12.56
CA VAL A 204 -4.19 -10.04 11.30
C VAL A 204 -5.42 -9.17 11.01
N LEU A 205 -6.62 -9.59 11.40
CA LEU A 205 -7.83 -8.74 11.29
C LEU A 205 -7.73 -7.53 12.21
N VAL A 206 -7.28 -7.70 13.46
CA VAL A 206 -7.05 -6.59 14.39
C VAL A 206 -5.95 -5.66 13.87
N ILE A 207 -4.84 -6.19 13.32
CA ILE A 207 -3.78 -5.40 12.70
C ILE A 207 -4.33 -4.58 11.52
N SER A 208 -5.20 -5.18 10.71
CA SER A 208 -5.85 -4.51 9.57
C SER A 208 -6.74 -3.36 10.05
N ALA A 209 -7.55 -3.59 11.09
CA ALA A 209 -8.38 -2.55 11.70
C ALA A 209 -7.54 -1.41 12.29
N MET A 210 -6.41 -1.71 12.94
CA MET A 210 -5.47 -0.70 13.43
C MET A 210 -4.85 0.12 12.29
N PHE A 211 -4.43 -0.55 11.21
CA PHE A 211 -3.88 0.13 10.03
C PHE A 211 -4.90 1.10 9.41
N MET A 212 -6.15 0.67 9.29
CA MET A 212 -7.25 1.52 8.84
C MET A 212 -7.57 2.65 9.80
N ALA A 213 -7.57 2.40 11.11
CA ALA A 213 -7.80 3.42 12.12
C ALA A 213 -6.74 4.54 12.04
N ILE A 214 -5.47 4.17 11.83
CA ILE A 214 -4.39 5.14 11.58
C ILE A 214 -4.68 5.91 10.28
N ASN A 215 -5.14 5.23 9.22
CA ASN A 215 -5.47 5.89 7.95
C ASN A 215 -6.57 6.94 8.12
N ILE A 216 -7.68 6.55 8.76
CA ILE A 216 -8.79 7.46 9.06
C ILE A 216 -8.32 8.61 9.95
N ALA A 217 -7.51 8.34 10.98
CA ALA A 217 -7.00 9.40 11.85
C ALA A 217 -6.14 10.42 11.08
N LEU A 218 -5.28 9.97 10.16
CA LEU A 218 -4.47 10.87 9.33
C LEU A 218 -5.32 11.66 8.32
N GLU A 219 -6.34 11.05 7.73
CA GLU A 219 -7.29 11.75 6.85
C GLU A 219 -8.11 12.79 7.60
N LEU A 220 -8.54 12.49 8.83
CA LEU A 220 -9.22 13.46 9.70
C LEU A 220 -8.31 14.64 10.03
N VAL A 221 -7.03 14.40 10.34
CA VAL A 221 -6.05 15.46 10.55
C VAL A 221 -5.88 16.30 9.28
N LEU A 222 -5.75 15.67 8.11
CA LEU A 222 -5.64 16.37 6.83
C LEU A 222 -6.87 17.26 6.56
N SER A 223 -8.07 16.79 6.90
CA SER A 223 -9.32 17.54 6.70
C SER A 223 -9.36 18.87 7.47
N LEU A 224 -8.68 18.97 8.61
CA LEU A 224 -8.57 20.21 9.39
C LEU A 224 -7.81 21.32 8.63
N PHE A 225 -7.02 20.96 7.61
CA PHE A 225 -6.22 21.87 6.81
C PHE A 225 -6.75 22.08 5.39
N ALA A 226 -7.96 21.60 5.07
CA ALA A 226 -8.51 21.66 3.72
C ALA A 226 -8.60 23.08 3.13
N GLY A 227 -8.67 24.12 3.97
CA GLY A 227 -8.66 25.53 3.55
C GLY A 227 -7.28 26.11 3.21
N PHE A 228 -6.19 25.37 3.46
CA PHE A 228 -4.82 25.87 3.33
C PHE A 228 -4.03 25.06 2.30
N ALA A 229 -4.12 25.46 1.03
CA ALA A 229 -3.63 24.66 -0.11
C ALA A 229 -2.20 24.09 0.05
N ILE A 230 -1.23 24.91 0.47
CA ILE A 230 0.17 24.47 0.64
C ILE A 230 0.31 23.51 1.83
N PHE A 231 -0.35 23.80 2.95
CA PHE A 231 -0.30 22.93 4.12
C PHE A 231 -0.97 21.57 3.86
N SER A 232 -2.14 21.57 3.20
CA SER A 232 -2.80 20.33 2.78
C SER A 232 -1.93 19.50 1.83
N LEU A 233 -1.21 20.15 0.90
CA LEU A 233 -0.29 19.46 0.00
C LEU A 233 0.86 18.79 0.76
N VAL A 234 1.53 19.53 1.64
CA VAL A 234 2.66 18.98 2.42
C VAL A 234 2.19 17.83 3.33
N ILE A 235 1.09 18.02 4.06
CA ILE A 235 0.55 17.00 4.97
C ILE A 235 0.10 15.76 4.19
N SER A 236 -0.58 15.92 3.05
CA SER A 236 -0.99 14.79 2.22
C SER A 236 0.19 13.98 1.69
N LEU A 237 1.27 14.64 1.25
CA LEU A 237 2.50 13.95 0.84
C LEU A 237 3.15 13.20 2.01
N CYS A 238 3.22 13.81 3.18
CA CYS A 238 3.74 13.16 4.39
C CYS A 238 2.89 11.95 4.80
N THR A 239 1.56 12.09 4.80
CA THR A 239 0.62 11.01 5.12
C THR A 239 0.71 9.88 4.11
N ALA A 240 0.75 10.19 2.81
CA ALA A 240 0.87 9.18 1.75
C ALA A 240 2.20 8.42 1.86
N TRP A 241 3.31 9.12 2.10
CA TRP A 241 4.62 8.50 2.31
C TRP A 241 4.64 7.62 3.56
N PHE A 242 4.12 8.12 4.69
CA PHE A 242 4.04 7.37 5.94
C PHE A 242 3.24 6.08 5.75
N MET A 243 2.09 6.16 5.07
CA MET A 243 1.24 4.99 4.85
C MET A 243 1.81 3.98 3.87
N MET A 244 2.49 4.46 2.82
CA MET A 244 3.25 3.58 1.94
C MET A 244 4.31 2.81 2.74
N MET A 245 5.11 3.51 3.55
CA MET A 245 6.17 2.87 4.34
C MET A 245 5.63 1.93 5.42
N LEU A 246 4.55 2.31 6.12
CA LEU A 246 3.88 1.44 7.09
C LEU A 246 3.33 0.18 6.41
N GLY A 247 2.76 0.33 5.21
CA GLY A 247 2.35 -0.78 4.36
C GLY A 247 3.51 -1.69 3.95
N LEU A 248 4.73 -1.19 3.79
CA LEU A 248 5.91 -2.05 3.59
C LEU A 248 6.37 -2.72 4.88
N CYS A 249 6.30 -2.03 6.01
CA CYS A 249 6.72 -2.55 7.30
C CYS A 249 5.87 -3.72 7.79
N LEU A 250 4.55 -3.70 7.59
CA LEU A 250 3.65 -4.73 8.11
C LEU A 250 3.96 -6.15 7.56
N PRO A 251 4.02 -6.39 6.23
CA PRO A 251 4.45 -7.67 5.68
C PRO A 251 5.89 -8.03 6.07
N THR A 252 6.79 -7.04 6.17
CA THR A 252 8.19 -7.28 6.59
C THR A 252 8.26 -7.82 8.01
N THR A 253 7.54 -7.19 8.95
CA THR A 253 7.48 -7.61 10.35
C THR A 253 6.83 -8.99 10.47
N LEU A 254 5.69 -9.21 9.80
CA LEU A 254 5.01 -10.51 9.79
C LEU A 254 5.90 -11.61 9.21
N TYR A 255 6.63 -11.33 8.14
CA TYR A 255 7.58 -12.26 7.55
C TYR A 255 8.76 -12.55 8.50
N GLY A 256 9.36 -11.52 9.09
CA GLY A 256 10.45 -11.68 10.05
C GLY A 256 10.04 -12.56 11.24
N VAL A 257 8.83 -12.37 11.79
CA VAL A 257 8.34 -13.16 12.92
C VAL A 257 7.98 -14.59 12.52
N MET A 258 7.19 -14.77 11.47
CA MET A 258 6.62 -16.09 11.15
C MET A 258 7.53 -16.98 10.30
N ILE A 259 8.46 -16.40 9.53
CA ILE A 259 9.36 -17.14 8.65
C ILE A 259 10.78 -17.18 9.23
N GLU A 260 11.28 -16.04 9.70
CA GLU A 260 12.66 -15.95 10.24
C GLU A 260 12.72 -16.15 11.76
N GLY A 261 11.58 -16.25 12.45
CA GLY A 261 11.53 -16.46 13.91
C GLY A 261 12.02 -15.27 14.73
N ARG A 262 12.00 -14.05 14.18
CA ARG A 262 12.46 -12.84 14.88
C ARG A 262 11.59 -12.55 16.10
N GLU A 263 12.25 -12.16 17.19
CA GLU A 263 11.57 -11.78 18.43
C GLU A 263 10.86 -10.42 18.30
N LEU A 264 9.74 -10.30 19.01
CA LEU A 264 9.04 -9.03 19.19
C LEU A 264 9.58 -8.31 20.43
N PRO A 265 9.54 -6.96 20.47
CA PRO A 265 9.90 -6.22 21.66
C PRO A 265 9.06 -6.68 22.85
N ARG A 266 9.70 -7.01 23.97
CA ARG A 266 9.00 -7.24 25.24
C ARG A 266 8.44 -5.90 25.74
N ASP A 267 7.22 -5.94 26.26
CA ASP A 267 6.51 -4.76 26.78
C ASP A 267 7.22 -4.13 27.99
#